data_AF-A0A0G0CFH4-F1
#
_entry.id   AF-A0A0G0CFH4-F1
#
_cell.length_a   1.000
_cell.length_b   1.000
_cell.length_c   1.000
_cell.angle_alpha   90.00
_cell.angle_beta   90.00
_cell.angle_gamma   90.00
#
_symmetry.space_group_name_H-M   'P 1'
#
loop_
_entity.id
_entity.type
_entity.pdbx_description
1 polymer ?
#
loop_
_entity_poly.entity_id
_entity_poly.type
_entity_poly.pdbx_seq_one_letter_code
_entity_poly.pdbx_strand_id
1 'polypeptide(L)'
;MSKKAKKEVVVVKELSQSELQKLAHSGTKEAIEKIEKYIKIEKDYEKRTYAQIALNECEMFFYQPKNEKEDEEFTLSELIRRKERYIDERTMKMCDIKERIEKLMLEKKVHEKVLAKHKNKKEDWKYNWMQDFVLMEENELHKIEEDLEYDEAWVAEAKKMITTARYKNMPAHHLEHFDFNFGENSLEDEKDNCDCENDCDCEDVFKGMV
;
A
#
# COMPACT_ATOMS: atom_id res chain seq x y z
N MET A 1 -19.56 -25.63 48.51
CA MET A 1 -19.76 -26.31 47.22
C MET A 1 -19.23 -25.42 46.11
N SER A 2 -17.98 -25.63 45.67
CA SER A 2 -17.37 -24.82 44.61
C SER A 2 -17.42 -25.60 43.30
N LYS A 3 -18.25 -25.12 42.36
CA LYS A 3 -18.36 -25.68 41.01
C LYS A 3 -17.05 -25.39 40.27
N LYS A 4 -16.20 -26.42 40.09
CA LYS A 4 -15.06 -26.36 39.17
C LYS A 4 -15.59 -26.17 37.75
N ALA A 5 -15.35 -25.00 37.17
CA ALA A 5 -15.46 -24.79 35.74
C ALA A 5 -14.47 -25.75 35.04
N LYS A 6 -15.01 -26.70 34.29
CA LYS A 6 -14.22 -27.51 33.36
C LYS A 6 -13.70 -26.55 32.28
N LYS A 7 -12.42 -26.19 32.38
CA LYS A 7 -11.68 -25.55 31.30
C LYS A 7 -11.56 -26.62 30.22
N GLU A 8 -12.37 -26.56 29.17
CA GLU A 8 -12.18 -27.35 27.96
C GLU A 8 -10.84 -26.92 27.36
N VAL A 9 -9.79 -27.66 27.71
CA VAL A 9 -8.56 -27.67 26.94
C VAL A 9 -8.93 -28.43 25.68
N VAL A 10 -9.27 -27.69 24.62
CA VAL A 10 -9.36 -28.25 23.27
C VAL A 10 -7.95 -28.72 22.94
N VAL A 11 -7.69 -29.99 23.19
CA VAL A 11 -6.51 -30.69 22.69
C VAL A 11 -6.71 -30.72 21.18
N VAL A 12 -6.13 -29.74 20.48
CA VAL A 12 -5.98 -29.82 19.04
C VAL A 12 -5.08 -31.03 18.82
N LYS A 13 -5.71 -32.12 18.36
CA LYS A 13 -5.04 -33.37 17.99
C LYS A 13 -3.89 -33.00 17.05
N GLU A 14 -2.69 -33.51 17.30
CA GLU A 14 -1.57 -33.37 16.35
C GLU A 14 -2.08 -33.77 14.96
N LEU A 15 -2.05 -32.83 14.01
CA LEU A 15 -2.43 -33.11 12.64
C LEU A 15 -1.25 -33.83 11.97
N SER A 16 -1.50 -35.03 11.45
CA SER A 16 -0.54 -35.70 10.58
C SER A 16 -0.38 -34.96 9.25
N GLN A 17 0.73 -35.17 8.55
CA GLN A 17 0.93 -34.63 7.19
C GLN A 17 -0.23 -35.00 6.25
N SER A 18 -0.72 -36.24 6.33
CA SER A 18 -1.87 -36.70 5.53
C SER A 18 -3.18 -35.95 5.85
N GLU A 19 -3.38 -35.54 7.10
CA GLU A 19 -4.55 -34.76 7.49
C GLU A 19 -4.42 -33.32 7.04
N LEU A 20 -3.22 -32.73 7.14
CA LEU A 20 -2.93 -31.41 6.59
C LEU A 20 -3.16 -31.36 5.08
N GLN A 21 -2.73 -32.37 4.33
CA GLN A 21 -2.97 -32.43 2.88
C GLN A 21 -4.45 -32.57 2.53
N LYS A 22 -5.22 -33.36 3.30
CA LYS A 22 -6.69 -33.44 3.11
C LYS A 22 -7.37 -32.10 3.38
N LEU A 23 -6.92 -31.37 4.41
CA LEU A 23 -7.43 -30.04 4.72
C LEU A 23 -7.07 -29.06 3.59
N ALA A 24 -5.82 -29.08 3.11
CA ALA A 24 -5.36 -28.27 2.00
C ALA A 24 -6.26 -28.41 0.76
N HIS A 25 -6.48 -29.64 0.29
CA HIS A 25 -7.31 -29.86 -0.90
C HIS A 25 -8.81 -29.58 -0.70
N SER A 26 -9.28 -29.42 0.54
CA SER A 26 -10.70 -29.16 0.79
C SER A 26 -11.11 -27.74 0.43
N GLY A 27 -10.18 -26.77 0.52
CA GLY A 27 -10.46 -25.38 0.16
C GLY A 27 -11.65 -24.77 0.90
N THR A 28 -11.84 -25.09 2.20
CA THR A 28 -12.94 -24.54 3.01
C THR A 28 -12.42 -23.61 4.10
N LYS A 29 -13.29 -22.70 4.56
CA LYS A 29 -13.00 -21.79 5.67
C LYS A 29 -12.65 -22.54 6.95
N GLU A 30 -13.35 -23.64 7.24
CA GLU A 30 -13.09 -24.47 8.42
C GLU A 30 -11.73 -25.16 8.34
N ALA A 31 -11.26 -25.49 7.14
CA ALA A 31 -9.93 -26.07 6.94
C ALA A 31 -8.83 -25.03 7.15
N ILE A 32 -8.99 -23.82 6.59
CA ILE A 32 -8.11 -22.66 6.85
C ILE A 32 -7.96 -22.43 8.36
N GLU A 33 -9.08 -22.27 9.08
CA GLU A 33 -9.07 -22.01 10.52
C GLU A 33 -8.40 -23.14 11.32
N LYS A 34 -8.51 -24.40 10.89
CA LYS A 34 -7.85 -25.54 11.54
C LYS A 34 -6.34 -25.52 11.31
N ILE A 35 -5.90 -25.24 10.08
CA ILE A 35 -4.47 -25.19 9.74
C ILE A 35 -3.81 -24.00 10.45
N GLU A 36 -4.43 -22.82 10.45
CA GLU A 36 -3.94 -21.65 11.18
C GLU A 36 -3.78 -21.91 12.68
N LYS A 37 -4.77 -22.57 13.30
CA LYS A 37 -4.70 -22.96 14.72
C LYS A 37 -3.54 -23.91 14.97
N TYR A 38 -3.31 -24.87 14.07
CA TYR A 38 -2.18 -25.79 14.17
C TYR A 38 -0.82 -25.06 14.05
N ILE A 39 -0.66 -24.16 13.07
CA ILE A 39 0.56 -23.36 12.88
C ILE A 39 0.90 -22.55 14.15
N LYS A 40 -0.10 -21.98 14.83
CA LYS A 40 0.09 -21.15 16.03
C LYS A 40 0.58 -21.94 17.25
N ILE A 41 0.22 -23.23 17.35
CA ILE A 41 0.56 -24.07 18.51
C ILE A 41 1.78 -24.97 18.27
N GLU A 42 2.08 -25.28 17.01
CA GLU A 42 3.18 -26.15 16.62
C GLU A 42 4.53 -25.46 16.87
N LYS A 43 5.43 -26.17 17.55
CA LYS A 43 6.77 -25.68 17.90
C LYS A 43 7.84 -26.23 16.98
N ASP A 44 7.58 -27.39 16.37
CA ASP A 44 8.48 -28.00 15.41
C ASP A 44 8.49 -27.17 14.12
N TYR A 45 9.69 -26.71 13.72
CA TYR A 45 9.85 -25.84 12.56
C TYR A 45 9.41 -26.53 11.27
N GLU A 46 9.78 -27.80 11.05
CA GLU A 46 9.48 -28.51 9.81
C GLU A 46 7.98 -28.76 9.69
N LYS A 47 7.33 -29.20 10.77
CA LYS A 47 5.87 -29.39 10.80
C LYS A 47 5.12 -28.08 10.58
N ARG A 48 5.58 -26.99 11.19
CA ARG A 48 4.98 -25.67 11.01
C ARG A 48 5.13 -25.16 9.58
N THR A 49 6.31 -25.34 8.97
CA THR A 49 6.55 -24.98 7.56
C THR A 49 5.68 -25.81 6.62
N TYR A 50 5.55 -27.11 6.85
CA TYR A 50 4.65 -27.96 6.07
C TYR A 50 3.18 -27.52 6.20
N ALA A 51 2.74 -27.16 7.42
CA ALA A 51 1.40 -26.63 7.63
C ALA A 51 1.19 -25.27 6.94
N GLN A 52 2.21 -24.41 6.86
CA GLN A 52 2.12 -23.16 6.10
C GLN A 52 1.92 -23.42 4.59
N ILE A 53 2.61 -24.42 4.03
CA ILE A 53 2.39 -24.85 2.63
C ILE A 53 0.95 -25.33 2.44
N ALA A 54 0.46 -26.18 3.36
CA ALA A 54 -0.91 -26.67 3.33
C ALA A 54 -1.95 -25.54 3.48
N LEU A 55 -1.65 -24.51 4.28
CA LEU A 55 -2.50 -23.32 4.41
C LEU A 55 -2.58 -22.56 3.09
N ASN A 56 -1.42 -22.27 2.48
CA ASN A 56 -1.37 -21.55 1.21
C ASN A 56 -2.17 -22.29 0.13
N GLU A 57 -2.01 -23.62 0.02
CA GLU A 57 -2.80 -24.43 -0.91
C GLU A 57 -4.29 -24.43 -0.58
N CYS A 58 -4.67 -24.51 0.70
CA CYS A 58 -6.06 -24.40 1.12
C CYS A 58 -6.69 -23.06 0.72
N GLU A 59 -5.96 -21.97 0.91
CA GLU A 59 -6.39 -20.62 0.54
C GLU A 59 -6.53 -20.48 -0.98
N MET A 60 -5.60 -21.04 -1.76
CA MET A 60 -5.72 -21.12 -3.23
C MET A 60 -7.05 -21.75 -3.66
N PHE A 61 -7.43 -22.90 -3.11
CA PHE A 61 -8.70 -23.52 -3.47
C PHE A 61 -9.92 -22.77 -2.92
N PHE A 62 -9.81 -22.12 -1.76
CA PHE A 62 -10.92 -21.39 -1.16
C PHE A 62 -11.25 -20.09 -1.92
N TYR A 63 -10.22 -19.35 -2.31
CA TYR A 63 -10.34 -18.05 -2.97
C TYR A 63 -10.38 -18.13 -4.50
N GLN A 64 -10.17 -19.30 -5.09
CA GLN A 64 -10.34 -19.47 -6.53
C GLN A 64 -11.74 -18.98 -6.98
N PRO A 65 -11.81 -18.11 -8.00
CA PRO A 65 -13.08 -17.71 -8.62
C PRO A 65 -13.80 -18.91 -9.21
N LYS A 66 -15.13 -18.97 -9.03
CA LYS A 66 -15.98 -20.07 -9.52
C LYS A 66 -16.93 -19.65 -10.63
N ASN A 67 -17.00 -18.35 -10.92
CA ASN A 67 -17.83 -17.75 -11.95
C ASN A 67 -17.27 -16.37 -12.33
N GLU A 68 -17.77 -15.79 -13.41
CA GLU A 68 -17.32 -14.49 -13.96
C GLU A 68 -17.44 -13.35 -12.94
N LYS A 69 -18.55 -13.27 -12.19
CA LYS A 69 -18.72 -12.24 -11.16
C LYS A 69 -17.64 -12.34 -10.08
N GLU A 70 -17.32 -13.56 -9.65
CA GLU A 70 -16.27 -13.77 -8.66
C GLU A 70 -14.87 -13.51 -9.23
N ASP A 71 -14.68 -13.64 -10.54
CA ASP A 71 -13.44 -13.29 -11.23
C ASP A 71 -13.24 -11.75 -11.26
N GLU A 72 -14.30 -11.01 -11.54
CA GLU A 72 -14.34 -9.54 -11.46
C GLU A 72 -14.04 -9.07 -10.02
N GLU A 73 -14.70 -9.64 -9.01
CA GLU A 73 -14.48 -9.25 -7.61
C GLU A 73 -13.09 -9.66 -7.10
N PHE A 74 -12.53 -10.78 -7.59
CA PHE A 74 -11.16 -11.20 -7.29
C PHE A 74 -10.15 -10.22 -7.88
N THR A 75 -10.33 -9.86 -9.14
CA THR A 75 -9.53 -8.85 -9.85
C THR A 75 -9.61 -7.48 -9.16
N LEU A 76 -10.81 -7.07 -8.76
CA LEU A 76 -11.03 -5.82 -8.02
C LEU A 76 -10.31 -5.82 -6.67
N SER A 77 -10.21 -6.98 -6.00
CA SER A 77 -9.48 -7.11 -4.74
C SER A 77 -7.98 -6.78 -4.92
N GLU A 78 -7.38 -7.19 -6.04
CA GLU A 78 -6.01 -6.80 -6.37
C GLU A 78 -5.87 -5.32 -6.71
N LEU A 79 -6.81 -4.74 -7.46
CA LEU A 79 -6.79 -3.31 -7.76
C LEU A 79 -6.89 -2.46 -6.49
N ILE A 80 -7.74 -2.87 -5.54
CA ILE A 80 -7.84 -2.24 -4.21
C ILE A 80 -6.48 -2.33 -3.50
N ARG A 81 -5.87 -3.52 -3.44
CA ARG A 81 -4.58 -3.72 -2.78
C ARG A 81 -3.46 -2.84 -3.37
N ARG A 82 -3.40 -2.74 -4.71
CA ARG A 82 -2.44 -1.85 -5.40
C ARG A 82 -2.68 -0.40 -5.05
N LYS A 83 -3.95 0.04 -5.08
CA LYS A 83 -4.32 1.42 -4.77
C LYS A 83 -4.06 1.79 -3.30
N GLU A 84 -4.31 0.89 -2.35
CA GLU A 84 -3.99 1.10 -0.93
C GLU A 84 -2.49 1.30 -0.71
N ARG A 85 -1.65 0.50 -1.37
CA ARG A 85 -0.18 0.69 -1.32
C ARG A 85 0.25 2.01 -1.95
N TYR A 86 -0.36 2.42 -3.07
CA TYR A 86 -0.11 3.73 -3.67
C TYR A 86 -0.47 4.87 -2.71
N ILE A 87 -1.60 4.77 -2.01
CA ILE A 87 -2.01 5.72 -0.96
C ILE A 87 -0.95 5.79 0.16
N ASP A 88 -0.44 4.65 0.62
CA ASP A 88 0.62 4.61 1.63
C ASP A 88 1.91 5.32 1.15
N GLU A 89 2.32 5.07 -0.09
CA GLU A 89 3.48 5.74 -0.72
C GLU A 89 3.28 7.25 -0.85
N ARG A 90 2.11 7.70 -1.29
CA ARG A 90 1.76 9.13 -1.39
C ARG A 90 1.68 9.79 -0.02
N THR A 91 1.19 9.08 1.00
CA THR A 91 1.16 9.55 2.38
C THR A 91 2.57 9.75 2.93
N MET A 92 3.51 8.84 2.64
CA MET A 92 4.92 9.02 2.99
C MET A 92 5.51 10.24 2.28
N LYS A 93 5.26 10.41 0.98
CA LYS A 93 5.71 11.58 0.21
C LYS A 93 5.15 12.90 0.77
N MET A 94 3.89 12.91 1.20
CA MET A 94 3.26 14.06 1.85
C MET A 94 4.01 14.46 3.13
N CYS A 95 4.40 13.49 3.96
CA CYS A 95 5.20 13.74 5.16
C CYS A 95 6.56 14.34 4.81
N ASP A 96 7.25 13.81 3.81
CA ASP A 96 8.54 14.32 3.35
C ASP A 96 8.44 15.79 2.89
N ILE A 97 7.41 16.14 2.12
CA ILE A 97 7.18 17.53 1.67
C ILE A 97 6.95 18.45 2.87
N LYS A 98 6.15 18.02 3.86
CA LYS A 98 5.90 18.80 5.09
C LYS A 98 7.21 19.09 5.83
N GLU A 99 8.09 18.10 5.96
CA GLU A 99 9.42 18.29 6.55
C GLU A 99 10.31 19.23 5.72
N ARG A 100 10.27 19.15 4.38
CA ARG A 100 11.01 20.08 3.49
C ARG A 100 10.53 21.52 3.67
N ILE A 101 9.22 21.75 3.73
CA ILE A 101 8.65 23.08 3.98
C ILE A 101 9.12 23.62 5.33
N GLU A 102 9.06 22.82 6.40
CA GLU A 102 9.52 23.23 7.74
C GLU A 102 11.01 23.61 7.73
N LYS A 103 11.84 22.80 7.06
CA LYS A 103 13.27 23.07 6.90
C LYS A 103 13.52 24.37 6.15
N LEU A 104 12.88 24.58 5.00
CA LEU A 104 13.00 25.81 4.20
C LEU A 104 12.60 27.05 5.01
N MET A 105 11.50 26.94 5.76
CA MET A 105 11.03 28.02 6.63
C MET A 105 12.00 28.33 7.78
N LEU A 106 12.66 27.31 8.34
CA LEU A 106 13.70 27.50 9.35
C LEU A 106 14.96 28.16 8.76
N GLU A 107 15.42 27.71 7.59
CA GLU A 107 16.55 28.28 6.87
C GLU A 107 16.29 29.76 6.51
N LYS A 108 15.08 30.07 6.03
CA LYS A 108 14.64 31.45 5.79
C LYS A 108 14.77 32.32 7.05
N LYS A 109 14.28 31.84 8.20
CA LYS A 109 14.40 32.56 9.49
C LYS A 109 15.86 32.78 9.89
N VAL A 110 16.74 31.83 9.63
CA VAL A 110 18.19 31.97 9.89
C VAL A 110 18.78 33.04 8.97
N HIS A 111 18.45 33.00 7.69
CA HIS A 111 18.93 33.97 6.71
C HIS A 111 18.48 35.39 7.03
N GLU A 112 17.21 35.61 7.37
CA GLU A 112 16.71 36.92 7.79
C GLU A 112 17.52 37.48 8.98
N LYS A 113 17.86 36.65 9.97
CA LYS A 113 18.69 37.06 11.11
C LYS A 113 20.14 37.38 10.72
N VAL A 114 20.70 36.65 9.75
CA VAL A 114 22.06 36.88 9.25
C VAL A 114 22.14 38.19 8.46
N LEU A 115 21.20 38.42 7.55
CA LEU A 115 21.14 39.64 6.73
C LEU A 115 20.91 40.88 7.59
N ALA A 116 20.07 40.79 8.63
CA ALA A 116 19.88 41.87 9.60
C ALA A 116 21.19 42.30 10.31
N LYS A 117 22.11 41.35 10.56
CA LYS A 117 23.39 41.59 11.25
C LYS A 117 24.57 41.89 10.31
N HIS A 118 24.49 41.47 9.05
CA HIS A 118 25.60 41.46 8.11
C HIS A 118 25.22 42.08 6.75
N LYS A 119 24.61 43.28 6.78
CA LYS A 119 24.07 44.03 5.63
C LYS A 119 25.01 44.21 4.42
N ASN A 120 26.32 44.03 4.59
CA ASN A 120 27.33 44.31 3.56
C ASN A 120 28.12 43.06 3.12
N LYS A 121 27.74 41.85 3.56
CA LYS A 121 28.58 40.65 3.37
C LYS A 121 28.05 39.62 2.36
N LYS A 122 26.84 39.77 1.81
CA LYS A 122 26.26 38.83 0.85
C LYS A 122 25.34 39.52 -0.15
N GLU A 123 25.21 38.91 -1.32
CA GLU A 123 24.24 39.29 -2.34
C GLU A 123 22.83 38.83 -1.91
N ASP A 124 22.01 39.77 -1.44
CA ASP A 124 20.64 39.52 -0.95
C ASP A 124 19.76 38.73 -1.95
N TRP A 125 20.00 38.91 -3.25
CA TRP A 125 19.19 38.29 -4.30
C TRP A 125 19.19 36.76 -4.26
N LYS A 126 20.25 36.10 -3.78
CA LYS A 126 20.33 34.63 -3.72
C LYS A 126 19.37 34.02 -2.68
N TYR A 127 18.92 34.83 -1.72
CA TYR A 127 18.09 34.37 -0.59
C TYR A 127 16.63 34.81 -0.70
N ASN A 128 16.31 35.66 -1.69
CA ASN A 128 14.94 36.13 -1.92
C ASN A 128 14.03 35.03 -2.50
N TRP A 129 14.59 34.03 -3.17
CA TRP A 129 13.86 32.93 -3.81
C TRP A 129 13.42 31.82 -2.83
N MET A 130 13.80 31.89 -1.55
CA MET A 130 13.38 30.90 -0.56
C MET A 130 11.87 30.82 -0.38
N GLN A 131 11.16 31.94 -0.56
CA GLN A 131 9.70 31.92 -0.53
C GLN A 131 9.10 31.18 -1.73
N ASP A 132 9.73 31.28 -2.90
CA ASP A 132 9.27 30.62 -4.10
C ASP A 132 9.45 29.10 -3.99
N PHE A 133 10.55 28.65 -3.40
CA PHE A 133 10.73 27.22 -3.07
C PHE A 133 9.67 26.70 -2.09
N VAL A 134 9.33 27.47 -1.06
CA VAL A 134 8.24 27.10 -0.13
C VAL A 134 6.90 26.99 -0.87
N LEU A 135 6.59 27.97 -1.73
CA LEU A 135 5.33 27.98 -2.48
C LEU A 135 5.25 26.79 -3.46
N MET A 136 6.35 26.41 -4.10
CA MET A 136 6.40 25.23 -4.96
C MET A 136 6.06 23.95 -4.18
N GLU A 137 6.68 23.78 -3.00
CA GLU A 137 6.44 22.62 -2.14
C GLU A 137 5.00 22.61 -1.59
N GLU A 138 4.44 23.76 -1.22
CA GLU A 138 3.04 23.90 -0.79
C GLU A 138 2.06 23.52 -1.91
N ASN A 139 2.35 23.91 -3.16
CA ASN A 139 1.54 23.53 -4.31
C ASN A 139 1.63 22.03 -4.61
N GLU A 140 2.82 21.43 -4.52
CA GLU A 140 2.96 19.97 -4.65
C GLU A 140 2.18 19.26 -3.55
N LEU A 141 2.32 19.71 -2.30
CA LEU A 141 1.60 19.16 -1.16
C LEU A 141 0.09 19.17 -1.39
N HIS A 142 -0.45 20.30 -1.84
CA HIS A 142 -1.89 20.43 -2.08
C HIS A 142 -2.41 19.45 -3.14
N LYS A 143 -1.66 19.24 -4.23
CA LYS A 143 -2.01 18.23 -5.25
C LYS A 143 -2.04 16.82 -4.66
N ILE A 144 -1.03 16.46 -3.85
CA ILE A 144 -1.01 15.14 -3.19
C ILE A 144 -2.22 14.98 -2.27
N GLU A 145 -2.58 16.02 -1.52
CA GLU A 145 -3.74 15.98 -0.60
C GLU A 145 -5.06 15.78 -1.36
N GLU A 146 -5.26 16.47 -2.50
CA GLU A 146 -6.44 16.28 -3.36
C GLU A 146 -6.50 14.87 -3.98
N ASP A 147 -5.37 14.37 -4.49
CA ASP A 147 -5.28 13.03 -5.08
C ASP A 147 -5.59 11.94 -4.03
N LEU A 148 -5.06 12.09 -2.82
CA LEU A 148 -5.28 11.17 -1.70
C LEU A 148 -6.76 11.10 -1.33
N GLU A 149 -7.45 12.24 -1.24
CA GLU A 149 -8.88 12.27 -0.93
C GLU A 149 -9.71 11.48 -1.97
N TYR A 150 -9.39 11.67 -3.26
CA TYR A 150 -10.03 10.91 -4.32
C TYR A 150 -9.72 9.41 -4.23
N ASP A 151 -8.45 9.04 -4.06
CA ASP A 151 -8.02 7.65 -4.04
C ASP A 151 -8.58 6.88 -2.83
N GLU A 152 -8.67 7.51 -1.66
CA GLU A 152 -9.33 6.94 -0.49
C GLU A 152 -10.83 6.72 -0.73
N ALA A 153 -11.50 7.69 -1.36
CA ALA A 153 -12.91 7.55 -1.74
C ALA A 153 -13.11 6.44 -2.78
N TRP A 154 -12.20 6.33 -3.75
CA TRP A 154 -12.20 5.27 -4.75
C TRP A 154 -12.09 3.89 -4.10
N VAL A 155 -11.15 3.70 -3.16
CA VAL A 155 -10.98 2.45 -2.41
C VAL A 155 -12.24 2.12 -1.60
N ALA A 156 -12.85 3.13 -0.97
CA ALA A 156 -14.07 2.94 -0.19
C ALA A 156 -15.24 2.47 -1.04
N GLU A 157 -15.42 3.01 -2.25
CA GLU A 157 -16.46 2.56 -3.19
C GLU A 157 -16.13 1.19 -3.78
N ALA A 158 -14.88 0.93 -4.19
CA ALA A 158 -14.44 -0.35 -4.71
C ALA A 158 -14.69 -1.49 -3.70
N LYS A 159 -14.40 -1.28 -2.42
CA LYS A 159 -14.71 -2.25 -1.35
C LYS A 159 -16.20 -2.58 -1.22
N LYS A 160 -17.10 -1.63 -1.53
CA LYS A 160 -18.56 -1.87 -1.50
C LYS A 160 -19.03 -2.74 -2.68
N MET A 161 -18.32 -2.70 -3.81
CA MET A 161 -18.63 -3.51 -4.99
C MET A 161 -18.34 -5.00 -4.76
N ILE A 162 -17.44 -5.34 -3.84
CA ILE A 162 -17.19 -6.74 -3.44
C ILE A 162 -18.38 -7.26 -2.65
N THR A 163 -19.21 -8.10 -3.27
CA THR A 163 -20.38 -8.67 -2.60
C THR A 163 -20.12 -10.07 -2.05
N THR A 164 -19.18 -10.83 -2.63
CA THR A 164 -18.86 -12.19 -2.21
C THR A 164 -18.12 -12.18 -0.88
N ALA A 165 -18.72 -12.83 0.13
CA ALA A 165 -18.25 -12.74 1.52
C ALA A 165 -16.79 -13.19 1.73
N ARG A 166 -16.28 -14.13 0.93
CA ARG A 166 -14.89 -14.61 1.08
C ARG A 166 -13.88 -13.55 0.66
N TYR A 167 -14.16 -12.73 -0.36
CA TYR A 167 -13.22 -11.71 -0.84
C TYR A 167 -13.12 -10.48 0.05
N LYS A 168 -14.17 -10.19 0.84
CA LYS A 168 -14.17 -9.04 1.77
C LYS A 168 -13.05 -9.05 2.81
N ASN A 169 -12.55 -10.24 3.17
CA ASN A 169 -11.48 -10.42 4.16
C ASN A 169 -10.39 -11.32 3.59
N MET A 170 -10.13 -11.23 2.29
CA MET A 170 -9.03 -11.97 1.69
C MET A 170 -7.69 -11.46 2.23
N PRO A 171 -6.80 -12.35 2.71
CA PRO A 171 -5.47 -11.95 3.12
C PRO A 171 -4.67 -11.37 1.94
N ALA A 172 -3.93 -10.29 2.16
CA ALA A 172 -3.14 -9.63 1.12
C ALA A 172 -2.11 -10.55 0.47
N HIS A 173 -1.49 -11.45 1.25
CA HIS A 173 -0.51 -12.42 0.77
C HIS A 173 -1.08 -13.39 -0.26
N HIS A 174 -2.40 -13.57 -0.30
CA HIS A 174 -3.03 -14.47 -1.24
C HIS A 174 -2.92 -13.96 -2.69
N LEU A 175 -3.05 -12.65 -2.88
CA LEU A 175 -2.99 -12.01 -4.19
C LEU A 175 -1.56 -11.92 -4.74
N GLU A 176 -0.54 -12.01 -3.88
CA GLU A 176 0.88 -11.96 -4.26
C GLU A 176 1.32 -13.15 -5.14
N HIS A 177 0.56 -14.24 -5.15
CA HIS A 177 0.88 -15.44 -5.91
C HIS A 177 0.25 -15.49 -7.31
N PHE A 178 -0.59 -14.51 -7.65
CA PHE A 178 -1.26 -14.44 -8.93
C PHE A 178 -0.61 -13.40 -9.83
N ASP A 179 -0.35 -13.79 -11.07
CA ASP A 179 0.10 -12.88 -12.11
C ASP A 179 -1.11 -12.17 -12.72
N PHE A 180 -1.38 -10.96 -12.23
CA PHE A 180 -2.41 -10.11 -12.80
C PHE A 180 -1.81 -9.25 -13.91
N ASN A 181 -2.06 -9.66 -15.15
CA ASN A 181 -1.68 -8.89 -16.33
C ASN A 181 -2.72 -7.79 -16.62
N PHE A 182 -2.73 -6.78 -15.76
CA PHE A 182 -3.30 -5.49 -16.10
C PHE A 182 -2.28 -4.81 -16.99
N GLY A 183 -2.46 -4.84 -18.31
CA GLY A 183 -1.46 -4.36 -19.28
C GLY A 183 -0.79 -3.04 -18.89
N GLU A 184 0.46 -2.85 -19.33
CA GLU A 184 1.53 -1.93 -18.85
C GLU A 184 1.18 -0.54 -18.29
N ASN A 185 -0.05 -0.02 -18.41
CA ASN A 185 -0.48 1.26 -17.83
C ASN A 185 -1.23 1.13 -16.48
N SER A 186 -1.10 0.00 -15.76
CA SER A 186 -1.87 -0.24 -14.54
C SER A 186 -1.26 0.47 -13.32
N LEU A 187 -1.66 1.73 -13.14
CA LEU A 187 -1.51 2.54 -11.92
C LEU A 187 -0.09 3.01 -11.55
N GLU A 188 0.98 2.44 -12.10
CA GLU A 188 2.37 2.81 -11.77
C GLU A 188 2.99 3.86 -12.72
N ASP A 189 2.34 4.14 -13.86
CA ASP A 189 2.83 5.05 -14.92
C ASP A 189 2.27 6.48 -14.83
N GLU A 190 1.73 6.88 -13.68
CA GLU A 190 1.69 8.31 -13.30
C GLU A 190 2.91 8.68 -12.45
N LYS A 191 4.06 8.06 -12.77
CA LYS A 191 5.30 8.83 -12.64
C LYS A 191 5.16 10.00 -13.59
N ASP A 192 4.85 11.13 -13.00
CA ASP A 192 5.10 12.50 -13.46
C ASP A 192 6.62 12.74 -13.72
N ASN A 193 7.33 11.72 -14.21
CA ASN A 193 8.57 11.85 -14.93
C ASN A 193 8.18 12.38 -16.32
N CYS A 194 7.94 13.68 -16.37
CA CYS A 194 8.56 14.43 -17.45
C CYS A 194 10.08 14.25 -17.29
N ASP A 195 10.59 13.08 -17.73
CA ASP A 195 11.99 12.90 -18.06
C ASP A 195 12.20 13.77 -19.29
N CYS A 196 12.40 15.07 -19.07
CA CYS A 196 13.01 15.99 -20.02
C CYS A 196 14.51 15.70 -20.20
N GLU A 197 14.85 14.42 -20.23
CA GLU A 197 16.16 13.86 -20.56
C GLU A 197 15.99 12.98 -21.80
N ASN A 198 15.65 13.63 -22.94
CA ASN A 198 16.12 13.32 -24.30
C ASN A 198 15.25 14.08 -25.33
N ASP A 199 15.83 15.13 -25.92
CA ASP A 199 15.44 15.76 -27.20
C ASP A 199 13.94 16.05 -27.44
N CYS A 200 13.28 16.71 -26.49
CA CYS A 200 12.06 17.45 -26.81
C CYS A 200 12.45 18.88 -27.19
N ASP A 201 12.36 19.21 -28.47
CA ASP A 201 12.46 20.58 -29.00
C ASP A 201 11.42 21.48 -28.30
N CYS A 202 11.78 22.03 -27.15
CA CYS A 202 11.06 23.13 -26.50
C CYS A 202 11.45 24.50 -27.10
N GLU A 203 12.00 24.51 -28.31
CA GLU A 203 12.15 25.72 -29.12
C GLU A 203 10.83 26.03 -29.86
N ASP A 204 9.76 26.43 -29.16
CA ASP A 204 8.68 27.20 -29.81
C ASP A 204 7.64 27.90 -28.89
N VAL A 205 7.99 28.23 -27.64
CA VAL A 205 7.07 29.01 -26.75
C VAL A 205 7.54 30.45 -26.49
N PHE A 206 8.67 30.89 -27.08
CA PHE A 206 9.21 32.25 -26.89
C PHE A 206 9.40 33.06 -28.18
N LYS A 207 8.55 32.86 -29.19
CA LYS A 207 8.41 33.77 -30.35
C LYS A 207 6.98 34.26 -30.48
N GLY A 208 6.58 35.16 -29.58
CA GLY A 208 5.25 35.78 -29.63
C GLY A 208 5.05 37.03 -28.76
N MET A 209 6.11 37.62 -28.20
CA MET A 209 6.02 38.91 -27.51
C MET A 209 7.19 39.80 -27.92
N VAL A 210 7.02 40.48 -29.05
CA VAL A 210 7.59 41.80 -29.35
C VAL A 210 6.46 42.65 -29.93
#